data_AF-A0A7V3DYY0-F1
#
_entry.id   AF-A0A7V3DYY0-F1
#
_cell.length_a   1.000
_cell.length_b   1.000
_cell.length_c   1.000
_cell.angle_alpha   90.00
_cell.angle_beta   90.00
_cell.angle_gamma   90.00
#
_symmetry.space_group_name_H-M   'P 1'
#
loop_
_entity.id
_entity.type
_entity.pdbx_description
1 polymer ?
#
loop_
_entity_poly.entity_id
_entity_poly.type
_entity_poly.pdbx_seq_one_letter_code
_entity_poly.pdbx_strand_id
1 'polypeptide(L)'
;MPPPMNVVFIICDDLNNALAGMGRIPFAPAPNLRRLMDGAGQICRTPVTLIDIYPTLIDLCGLPRHPNAGGNERALDGYSLRPLLQDPAAGQWDGPPVALSSVRQDTGIHHSVRSATHRYTLCQNGEEELYDHRSDPHEWHNLAGDGALADVKAGLRHELLKLVFGGKASAHE
;
A
#
# COMPACT_ATOMS: atom_id res chain seq x y z
N MET A 1 -13.50 35.85 14.40
CA MET A 1 -12.47 34.78 14.39
C MET A 1 -12.19 34.45 12.94
N PRO A 2 -10.91 34.34 12.52
CA PRO A 2 -10.63 33.75 11.22
C PRO A 2 -11.23 32.34 11.16
N PRO A 3 -11.71 31.90 9.99
CA PRO A 3 -12.16 30.52 9.84
C PRO A 3 -11.01 29.58 10.23
N PRO A 4 -11.32 28.42 10.84
CA PRO A 4 -10.30 27.43 11.16
C PRO A 4 -9.53 27.04 9.90
N MET A 5 -8.23 26.74 10.06
CA MET A 5 -7.41 26.30 8.93
C MET A 5 -7.94 24.97 8.38
N ASN A 6 -8.28 24.97 7.09
CA ASN A 6 -8.80 23.81 6.37
C ASN A 6 -7.76 23.29 5.36
N VAL A 7 -6.54 23.06 5.82
CA VAL A 7 -5.43 22.57 4.98
C VAL A 7 -5.03 21.18 5.45
N VAL A 8 -4.99 20.22 4.52
CA VAL A 8 -4.44 18.89 4.75
C VAL A 8 -3.03 18.85 4.17
N PHE A 9 -2.06 18.46 4.99
CA PHE A 9 -0.69 18.20 4.55
C PHE A 9 -0.48 16.70 4.38
N ILE A 10 -0.11 16.26 3.18
CA ILE A 10 0.26 14.88 2.87
C ILE A 10 1.74 14.85 2.54
N ILE A 11 2.50 14.01 3.24
CA ILE A 11 3.91 13.76 2.96
C ILE A 11 4.01 12.29 2.55
N CYS A 12 4.39 12.06 1.31
CA CYS A 12 4.61 10.73 0.75
C CYS A 12 5.91 10.73 -0.06
N ASP A 13 6.43 9.54 -0.33
CA ASP A 13 7.61 9.33 -1.13
C ASP A 13 7.27 8.33 -2.24
N ASP A 14 7.78 8.55 -3.45
CA ASP A 14 7.36 7.81 -4.64
C ASP A 14 8.13 6.52 -4.84
N LEU A 15 9.42 6.42 -4.45
CA LEU A 15 10.23 5.19 -4.60
C LEU A 15 11.47 5.12 -3.67
N ASN A 16 11.64 6.02 -2.71
CA ASN A 16 12.76 5.98 -1.78
C ASN A 16 12.49 5.04 -0.60
N ASN A 17 13.56 4.34 -0.24
CA ASN A 17 13.57 3.18 0.62
C ASN A 17 13.39 3.53 2.10
N ALA A 18 13.25 4.82 2.46
CA ALA A 18 12.98 5.30 3.82
C ALA A 18 12.69 6.80 3.92
N LEU A 19 11.63 7.15 4.64
CA LEU A 19 11.58 8.32 5.51
C LEU A 19 12.03 7.86 6.90
N ALA A 20 12.92 8.57 7.60
CA ALA A 20 13.33 8.13 8.94
C ALA A 20 12.10 7.96 9.87
N GLY A 21 11.90 6.74 10.37
CA GLY A 21 10.72 6.34 11.15
C GLY A 21 9.80 5.35 10.42
N MET A 22 9.91 5.23 9.10
CA MET A 22 9.18 4.26 8.26
C MET A 22 10.07 3.81 7.07
N GLY A 23 10.76 2.67 7.17
CA GLY A 23 11.52 2.11 6.04
C GLY A 23 12.79 1.32 6.38
N ARG A 24 13.34 0.64 5.35
CA ARG A 24 14.29 -0.49 5.44
C ARG A 24 15.78 -0.11 5.51
N ILE A 25 16.17 1.10 5.10
CA ILE A 25 17.56 1.60 5.21
C ILE A 25 17.56 3.12 5.45
N PRO A 26 18.21 3.67 6.49
CA PRO A 26 18.09 5.08 6.88
C PRO A 26 18.95 5.99 6.00
N PHE A 27 18.55 6.24 4.76
CA PHE A 27 19.28 7.16 3.88
C PHE A 27 18.88 8.64 4.06
N ALA A 28 17.71 8.93 4.64
CA ALA A 28 17.25 10.31 4.87
C ALA A 28 16.77 10.52 6.32
N PRO A 29 17.59 11.11 7.21
CA PRO A 29 17.12 11.56 8.51
C PRO A 29 16.07 12.66 8.34
N ALA A 30 14.82 12.36 8.71
CA ALA A 30 13.68 13.30 8.77
C ALA A 30 13.33 13.63 10.24
N PRO A 31 14.21 14.33 10.98
CA PRO A 31 14.06 14.54 12.42
C PRO A 31 12.76 15.29 12.80
N ASN A 32 12.26 16.16 11.92
CA ASN A 32 11.00 16.87 12.12
C ASN A 32 9.77 15.96 11.95
N LEU A 33 9.84 14.95 11.08
CA LEU A 33 8.78 13.95 10.91
C LEU A 33 8.68 13.07 12.17
N ARG A 34 9.83 12.65 12.71
CA ARG A 34 9.89 11.87 13.96
C ARG A 34 9.32 12.65 15.15
N ARG A 35 9.68 13.93 15.28
CA ARG A 35 9.09 14.83 16.30
C ARG A 35 7.57 15.00 16.14
N LEU A 36 7.06 14.98 14.89
CA LEU A 36 5.63 15.01 14.62
C LEU A 36 4.93 13.72 15.06
N MET A 37 5.55 12.56 14.80
CA MET A 37 5.05 11.26 15.22
C MET A 37 5.02 11.12 16.75
N ASP A 38 6.08 11.58 17.43
CA ASP A 38 6.22 11.53 18.89
C ASP A 38 5.26 12.49 19.62
N GLY A 39 4.66 13.47 18.92
CA GLY A 39 3.87 14.55 19.52
C GLY A 39 2.37 14.27 19.71
N ALA A 40 1.74 13.47 18.84
CA ALA A 40 0.31 13.05 18.91
C ALA A 40 -0.11 12.17 17.70
N GLY A 41 0.79 11.34 17.15
CA GLY A 41 0.50 10.54 15.95
C GLY A 41 -0.15 9.19 16.27
N GLN A 42 -1.27 8.87 15.64
CA GLN A 42 -1.76 7.49 15.57
C GLN A 42 -1.04 6.75 14.42
N ILE A 43 -0.73 5.47 14.60
CA ILE A 43 -0.05 4.63 13.60
C ILE A 43 -1.06 3.66 12.99
N CYS A 44 -1.29 3.76 11.69
CA CYS A 44 -2.02 2.77 10.91
C CYS A 44 -1.04 1.74 10.33
N ARG A 45 -1.26 0.45 10.59
CA ARG A 45 -0.45 -0.66 10.04
C ARG A 45 -1.09 -1.34 8.83
N THR A 46 -2.29 -0.93 8.44
CA THR A 46 -2.95 -1.43 7.25
C THR A 46 -2.10 -1.11 6.02
N PRO A 47 -1.78 -2.11 5.16
CA PRO A 47 -1.07 -1.86 3.92
C PRO A 47 -1.88 -0.95 3.01
N VAL A 48 -1.25 0.10 2.50
CA VAL A 48 -1.83 1.06 1.55
C VAL A 48 -0.82 1.35 0.45
N THR A 49 -1.27 1.94 -0.65
CA THR A 49 -0.46 2.23 -1.83
C THR A 49 -0.56 3.71 -2.22
N LEU A 50 0.42 4.21 -2.99
CA LEU A 50 0.44 5.62 -3.39
C LEU A 50 -0.79 6.02 -4.24
N ILE A 51 -1.35 5.06 -5.00
CA ILE A 51 -2.54 5.29 -5.83
C ILE A 51 -3.80 5.59 -5.02
N ASP A 52 -3.80 5.29 -3.71
CA ASP A 52 -4.92 5.56 -2.80
C ASP A 52 -5.03 7.06 -2.43
N ILE A 53 -3.98 7.85 -2.66
CA ILE A 53 -4.00 9.30 -2.37
C ILE A 53 -5.06 10.02 -3.21
N TYR A 54 -5.13 9.73 -4.52
CA TYR A 54 -6.05 10.43 -5.41
C TYR A 54 -7.54 10.24 -5.05
N PRO A 55 -8.07 9.01 -4.87
CA PRO A 55 -9.44 8.81 -4.40
C PRO A 55 -9.67 9.36 -2.98
N THR A 56 -8.65 9.40 -2.12
CA THR A 56 -8.74 10.06 -0.81
C THR A 56 -8.99 11.57 -0.95
N LEU A 57 -8.27 12.24 -1.85
CA LEU A 57 -8.47 13.66 -2.10
C LEU A 57 -9.86 13.95 -2.69
N ILE A 58 -10.38 13.06 -3.56
CA ILE A 58 -11.74 13.17 -4.09
C ILE A 58 -12.78 13.12 -2.96
N ASP A 59 -12.65 12.15 -2.05
CA ASP A 59 -13.55 11.98 -0.91
C ASP A 59 -13.47 13.16 0.08
N LEU A 60 -12.25 13.56 0.48
CA LEU A 60 -12.05 14.66 1.44
C LEU A 60 -12.50 16.02 0.89
N CYS A 61 -12.35 16.27 -0.41
CA CYS A 61 -12.73 17.53 -1.03
C CYS A 61 -14.18 17.53 -1.57
N GLY A 62 -14.91 16.42 -1.47
CA GLY A 62 -16.28 16.30 -1.99
C GLY A 62 -16.35 16.42 -3.52
N LEU A 63 -15.32 15.97 -4.24
CA LEU A 63 -15.27 15.98 -5.70
C LEU A 63 -16.10 14.82 -6.29
N PRO A 64 -16.42 14.86 -7.60
CA PRO A 64 -17.14 13.77 -8.26
C PRO A 64 -16.46 12.41 -8.08
N ARG A 65 -17.23 11.40 -7.66
CA ARG A 65 -16.73 10.03 -7.38
C ARG A 65 -16.16 9.31 -8.62
N HIS A 66 -16.61 9.71 -9.80
CA HIS A 66 -16.17 9.16 -11.09
C HIS A 66 -15.45 10.25 -11.88
N PRO A 67 -14.19 10.60 -11.51
CA PRO A 67 -13.47 11.70 -12.14
C PRO A 67 -13.17 11.45 -13.63
N ASN A 68 -13.23 10.20 -14.07
CA ASN A 68 -13.00 9.79 -15.46
C ASN A 68 -14.30 9.67 -16.28
N ALA A 69 -15.47 9.98 -15.70
CA ALA A 69 -16.74 9.98 -16.42
C ALA A 69 -16.74 11.05 -17.52
N GLY A 70 -17.18 10.70 -18.72
CA GLY A 70 -17.08 11.52 -19.92
C GLY A 70 -15.71 11.48 -20.61
N GLY A 71 -14.79 10.64 -20.12
CA GLY A 71 -13.45 10.45 -20.66
C GLY A 71 -13.20 9.00 -21.05
N ASN A 72 -12.29 8.34 -20.33
CA ASN A 72 -11.96 6.93 -20.57
C ASN A 72 -12.86 5.94 -19.80
N GLU A 73 -13.81 6.43 -19.00
CA GLU A 73 -14.75 5.63 -18.19
C GLU A 73 -14.09 4.63 -17.21
N ARG A 74 -12.77 4.73 -16.99
CA ARG A 74 -12.06 3.79 -16.11
C ARG A 74 -12.28 4.14 -14.65
N ALA A 75 -12.65 3.14 -13.86
CA ALA A 75 -12.64 3.25 -12.41
C ALA A 75 -11.21 3.51 -11.89
N LEU A 76 -11.10 4.17 -10.73
CA LEU A 76 -9.82 4.31 -10.05
C LEU A 76 -9.41 2.98 -9.42
N ASP A 77 -8.13 2.65 -9.58
CA ASP A 77 -7.56 1.42 -9.01
C ASP A 77 -7.34 1.53 -7.49
N GLY A 78 -7.13 2.76 -6.98
CA GLY A 78 -6.99 3.03 -5.54
C GLY A 78 -8.31 3.11 -4.78
N TYR A 79 -8.22 3.30 -3.48
CA TYR A 79 -9.33 3.40 -2.52
C TYR A 79 -9.14 4.60 -1.58
N SER A 80 -10.24 5.17 -1.07
CA SER A 80 -10.14 6.28 -0.11
C SER A 80 -9.56 5.78 1.22
N LEU A 81 -8.56 6.51 1.73
CA LEU A 81 -7.95 6.29 3.04
C LEU A 81 -8.73 6.96 4.17
N ARG A 82 -9.82 7.68 3.86
CA ARG A 82 -10.63 8.39 4.87
C ARG A 82 -11.02 7.53 6.07
N PRO A 83 -11.47 6.27 5.93
CA PRO A 83 -11.76 5.42 7.08
C PRO A 83 -10.54 5.22 8.00
N LEU A 84 -9.34 5.03 7.41
CA LEU A 84 -8.08 4.86 8.13
C LEU A 84 -7.57 6.17 8.76
N LEU A 85 -7.93 7.33 8.19
CA LEU A 85 -7.62 8.63 8.81
C LEU A 85 -8.53 8.92 10.01
N GLN A 86 -9.76 8.40 10.00
CA GLN A 86 -10.74 8.58 11.08
C GLN A 86 -10.49 7.60 12.24
N ASP A 87 -10.23 6.33 11.93
CA ASP A 87 -9.91 5.29 12.92
C ASP A 87 -8.75 4.39 12.43
N PRO A 88 -7.50 4.85 12.60
CA PRO A 88 -6.33 4.08 12.18
C PRO A 88 -6.11 2.79 12.98
N ALA A 89 -6.70 2.67 14.17
CA ALA A 89 -6.55 1.50 15.02
C ALA A 89 -7.49 0.36 14.61
N ALA A 90 -8.70 0.68 14.14
CA ALA A 90 -9.62 -0.30 13.57
C ALA A 90 -9.06 -0.95 12.30
N GLY A 91 -8.33 -0.18 11.49
CA GLY A 91 -7.68 -0.67 10.26
C GLY A 91 -8.66 -1.11 9.17
N GLN A 92 -9.95 -0.81 9.31
CA GLN A 92 -11.01 -1.18 8.39
C GLN A 92 -11.12 -0.15 7.25
N TRP A 93 -11.13 -0.65 6.02
CA TRP A 93 -11.27 0.13 4.79
C TRP A 93 -11.68 -0.79 3.63
N ASP A 94 -12.03 -0.20 2.49
CA ASP A 94 -12.54 -0.94 1.32
C ASP A 94 -11.42 -1.50 0.41
N GLY A 95 -10.16 -1.13 0.70
CA GLY A 95 -9.01 -1.54 -0.09
C GLY A 95 -8.55 -2.98 0.19
N PRO A 96 -7.62 -3.50 -0.64
CA PRO A 96 -7.09 -4.85 -0.46
C PRO A 96 -6.34 -5.01 0.88
N PRO A 97 -6.22 -6.24 1.40
CA PRO A 97 -5.46 -6.51 2.62
C PRO A 97 -3.93 -6.43 2.40
N VAL A 98 -3.48 -6.12 1.18
CA VAL A 98 -2.09 -6.08 0.76
C VAL A 98 -1.81 -4.86 -0.13
N ALA A 99 -0.57 -4.39 -0.09
CA ALA A 99 -0.06 -3.37 -1.02
C ALA A 99 0.71 -4.03 -2.17
N LEU A 100 0.32 -3.76 -3.41
CA LEU A 100 0.98 -4.24 -4.63
C LEU A 100 2.12 -3.29 -5.05
N SER A 101 3.25 -3.86 -5.44
CA SER A 101 4.33 -3.18 -6.15
C SER A 101 4.78 -4.03 -7.34
N SER A 102 5.13 -3.39 -8.45
CA SER A 102 5.63 -4.08 -9.65
C SER A 102 6.93 -3.42 -10.10
N VAL A 103 7.97 -4.23 -10.32
CA VAL A 103 9.30 -3.75 -10.71
C VAL A 103 9.69 -4.41 -12.03
N ARG A 104 10.07 -3.60 -13.01
CA ARG A 104 10.64 -4.09 -14.26
C ARG A 104 12.13 -4.36 -14.08
N GLN A 105 12.55 -5.57 -14.40
CA GLN A 105 13.94 -6.00 -14.52
C GLN A 105 14.22 -6.48 -15.95
N ASP A 106 15.47 -6.79 -16.25
CA ASP A 106 15.90 -7.34 -17.54
C ASP A 106 15.23 -8.69 -17.84
N THR A 107 14.95 -9.47 -16.79
CA THR A 107 14.22 -10.75 -16.86
C THR A 107 12.70 -10.57 -16.95
N GLY A 108 12.23 -9.33 -16.94
CA GLY A 108 10.84 -8.96 -17.07
C GLY A 108 10.22 -8.36 -15.81
N ILE A 109 8.90 -8.39 -15.66
CA ILE A 109 8.18 -7.73 -14.56
C ILE A 109 8.02 -8.69 -13.39
N HIS A 110 8.54 -8.31 -12.24
CA HIS A 110 8.31 -9.00 -10.98
C HIS A 110 7.21 -8.27 -10.21
N HIS A 111 6.28 -9.02 -9.66
CA HIS A 111 5.19 -8.48 -8.86
C HIS A 111 5.37 -8.90 -7.41
N SER A 112 5.15 -7.97 -6.48
CA SER A 112 5.18 -8.25 -5.05
C SER A 112 3.95 -7.69 -4.37
N VAL A 113 3.40 -8.45 -3.42
CA VAL A 113 2.40 -7.95 -2.47
C VAL A 113 2.97 -7.97 -1.07
N ARG A 114 2.66 -6.94 -0.30
CA ARG A 114 3.03 -6.84 1.11
C ARG A 114 1.78 -6.75 1.97
N SER A 115 1.58 -7.72 2.85
CA SER A 115 0.60 -7.68 3.92
C SER A 115 1.18 -6.97 5.15
N ALA A 116 0.42 -6.93 6.25
CA ALA A 116 0.92 -6.42 7.53
C ALA A 116 2.10 -7.22 8.09
N THR A 117 2.28 -8.48 7.68
CA THR A 117 3.24 -9.41 8.29
C THR A 117 4.19 -10.05 7.30
N HIS A 118 3.82 -10.18 6.03
CA HIS A 118 4.60 -10.92 5.04
C HIS A 118 4.75 -10.12 3.74
N ARG A 119 5.85 -10.38 3.04
CA ARG A 119 6.00 -10.02 1.62
C ARG A 119 6.06 -11.29 0.79
N TYR A 120 5.30 -11.30 -0.30
CA TYR A 120 5.34 -12.33 -1.32
C TYR A 120 5.72 -11.70 -2.66
N THR A 121 6.65 -12.32 -3.38
CA THR A 121 7.08 -11.91 -4.73
C THR A 121 6.91 -13.07 -5.70
N LEU A 122 6.35 -12.78 -6.88
CA LEU A 122 6.32 -13.67 -8.03
C LEU A 122 7.15 -13.05 -9.16
N CYS A 123 8.28 -13.68 -9.45
CA CYS A 123 9.16 -13.30 -10.54
C CYS A 123 8.58 -13.76 -11.88
N GLN A 124 8.97 -13.09 -12.98
CA GLN A 124 8.45 -13.43 -14.31
C GLN A 124 8.83 -14.85 -14.76
N ASN A 125 9.97 -15.36 -14.30
CA ASN A 125 10.43 -16.74 -14.56
C ASN A 125 9.66 -17.80 -13.73
N GLY A 126 8.73 -17.38 -12.86
CA GLY A 126 7.96 -18.26 -11.98
C GLY A 126 8.61 -18.54 -10.63
N GLU A 127 9.79 -17.98 -10.33
CA GLU A 127 10.37 -18.05 -8.99
C GLU A 127 9.50 -17.29 -7.98
N GLU A 128 9.38 -17.87 -6.79
CA GLU A 128 8.57 -17.33 -5.70
C GLU A 128 9.47 -16.99 -4.52
N GLU A 129 9.21 -15.84 -3.91
CA GLU A 129 9.83 -15.44 -2.65
C GLU A 129 8.78 -15.15 -1.59
N LEU A 130 9.03 -15.58 -0.36
CA LEU A 130 8.18 -15.31 0.78
C LEU A 130 9.05 -14.92 1.99
N TYR A 131 8.74 -13.79 2.61
CA TYR A 131 9.46 -13.32 3.79
C TYR A 131 8.48 -12.93 4.90
N ASP A 132 8.78 -13.32 6.14
CA ASP A 132 8.04 -12.92 7.35
C ASP A 132 8.72 -11.72 8.01
N HIS A 133 8.09 -10.54 7.95
CA HIS A 133 8.65 -9.29 8.49
C HIS A 133 8.67 -9.23 10.02
N ARG A 134 7.98 -10.16 10.69
CA ARG A 134 7.96 -10.22 12.16
C ARG A 134 9.25 -10.79 12.71
N SER A 135 9.81 -11.79 12.02
CA SER A 135 11.03 -12.50 12.40
C SER A 135 12.24 -12.10 11.55
N ASP A 136 12.01 -11.70 10.31
CA ASP A 136 13.04 -11.35 9.33
C ASP A 136 12.76 -9.97 8.69
N PRO A 137 12.93 -8.87 9.45
CA PRO A 137 12.68 -7.51 8.96
C PRO A 137 13.59 -7.12 7.78
N HIS A 138 14.69 -7.85 7.59
CA HIS A 138 15.67 -7.60 6.52
C HIS A 138 15.47 -8.49 5.28
N GLU A 139 14.52 -9.43 5.30
CA GLU A 139 14.22 -10.36 4.21
C GLU A 139 15.47 -11.13 3.73
N TRP A 140 16.23 -11.69 4.67
CA TRP A 140 17.41 -12.49 4.35
C TRP A 140 17.10 -13.96 4.07
N HIS A 141 15.95 -14.45 4.54
CA HIS A 141 15.60 -15.87 4.49
C HIS A 141 14.32 -16.07 3.67
N ASN A 142 14.46 -16.58 2.44
CA ASN A 142 13.32 -16.92 1.61
C ASN A 142 12.62 -18.19 2.14
N LEU A 143 11.36 -18.06 2.53
CA LEU A 143 10.50 -19.10 3.10
C LEU A 143 9.53 -19.72 2.08
N ALA A 144 9.65 -19.41 0.77
CA ALA A 144 8.69 -19.85 -0.24
C ALA A 144 8.62 -21.38 -0.41
N GLY A 145 9.68 -22.10 -0.02
CA GLY A 145 9.76 -23.56 0.01
C GLY A 145 9.33 -24.20 1.32
N ASP A 146 9.01 -23.41 2.36
CA ASP A 146 8.60 -23.93 3.65
C ASP A 146 7.14 -24.42 3.59
N GLY A 147 6.95 -25.74 3.74
CA GLY A 147 5.63 -26.37 3.74
C GLY A 147 4.71 -25.88 4.85
N ALA A 148 5.25 -25.39 5.97
CA ALA A 148 4.45 -24.84 7.06
C ALA A 148 3.77 -23.50 6.69
N LEU A 149 4.29 -22.81 5.67
CA LEU A 149 3.77 -21.51 5.19
C LEU A 149 3.06 -21.62 3.84
N ALA A 150 2.75 -22.84 3.40
CA ALA A 150 2.09 -23.07 2.11
C ALA A 150 0.77 -22.30 1.96
N ASP A 151 -0.07 -22.28 3.01
CA ASP A 151 -1.36 -21.59 3.00
C ASP A 151 -1.19 -20.06 2.95
N VAL A 152 -0.21 -19.52 3.69
CA VAL A 152 0.12 -18.10 3.67
C VAL A 152 0.59 -17.69 2.28
N LYS A 153 1.49 -18.48 1.68
CA LYS A 153 1.98 -18.26 0.31
C LYS A 153 0.83 -18.28 -0.70
N ALA A 154 -0.05 -19.29 -0.62
CA ALA A 154 -1.18 -19.44 -1.51
C ALA A 154 -2.17 -18.26 -1.42
N GLY A 155 -2.48 -17.79 -0.20
CA GLY A 155 -3.34 -16.63 0.01
C GLY A 155 -2.74 -15.33 -0.56
N LEU A 156 -1.45 -15.07 -0.32
CA LEU A 156 -0.77 -13.90 -0.87
C LEU A 156 -0.65 -13.97 -2.39
N ARG A 157 -0.39 -15.16 -2.94
CA ARG A 157 -0.38 -15.39 -4.38
C ARG A 157 -1.74 -15.12 -5.00
N HIS A 158 -2.83 -15.52 -4.34
CA HIS A 158 -4.19 -15.22 -4.79
C HIS A 158 -4.44 -13.71 -4.85
N GLU A 159 -4.12 -12.97 -3.79
CA GLU A 159 -4.28 -11.50 -3.77
C GLU A 159 -3.42 -10.82 -4.83
N LEU A 160 -2.17 -11.28 -5.03
CA LEU A 160 -1.29 -10.76 -6.08
C LEU A 160 -1.93 -10.91 -7.47
N LEU A 161 -2.36 -12.12 -7.82
CA LEU A 161 -2.94 -12.39 -9.13
C LEU A 161 -4.24 -11.62 -9.35
N LYS A 162 -5.06 -11.49 -8.30
CA LYS A 162 -6.28 -10.69 -8.33
C LYS A 162 -5.98 -9.21 -8.62
N LEU A 163 -4.98 -8.62 -7.97
CA LEU A 163 -4.64 -7.21 -8.17
C LEU A 163 -3.97 -6.94 -9.51
N VAL A 164 -3.14 -7.86 -10.01
CA VAL A 164 -2.41 -7.68 -11.29
C VAL A 164 -3.29 -7.99 -12.50
N PHE A 165 -4.15 -9.02 -12.41
CA PHE A 165 -4.88 -9.56 -13.58
C PHE A 165 -6.41 -9.53 -13.43
N GLY A 166 -6.95 -9.37 -12.22
CA GLY A 166 -8.38 -9.47 -11.93
C GLY A 166 -9.14 -8.16 -12.09
N GLY A 167 -8.87 -7.41 -13.17
CA GLY A 167 -9.29 -6.00 -13.37
C GLY A 167 -10.65 -5.59 -12.77
N LYS A 168 -10.73 -4.37 -12.21
CA LYS A 168 -11.99 -3.83 -11.69
C LYS A 168 -12.98 -3.63 -12.84
N ALA A 169 -14.11 -4.34 -12.80
CA ALA A 169 -15.24 -4.04 -13.68
C ALA A 169 -15.70 -2.59 -13.45
N SER A 170 -16.04 -1.87 -14.51
CA SER A 170 -16.69 -0.55 -14.39
C SER A 170 -17.98 -0.72 -13.60
N ALA A 171 -18.06 -0.08 -12.44
CA ALA A 171 -19.29 0.00 -11.68
C ALA A 171 -20.28 0.87 -12.47
N HIS A 172 -21.15 0.21 -13.24
CA HIS A 172 -22.37 0.81 -13.77
C HIS A 172 -23.46 0.65 -12.71
N GLU A 173 -23.80 1.73 -12.01
CA GLU A 173 -25.12 1.99 -11.43
C GLU A 173 -25.32 3.48 -11.19
#